data_AF-A0A7K0ZY80-F1
#
_entry.id   AF-A0A7K0ZY80-F1
#
_cell.length_a   1.000
_cell.length_b   1.000
_cell.length_c   1.000
_cell.angle_alpha   90.00
_cell.angle_beta   90.00
_cell.angle_gamma   90.00
#
_symmetry.space_group_name_H-M   'P 1'
#
loop_
_entity.id
_entity.type
_entity.pdbx_description
1 polymer ?
#
loop_
_entity_poly.entity_id
_entity_poly.type
_entity_poly.pdbx_seq_one_letter_code
_entity_poly.pdbx_strand_id
1 'polypeptide(L)' 'MTGSTSQDPAPHDLKPRSRDVTDGLEKAASRGMLRAVGMGDDDWEKPQIGVASSWNEIT' A
#
# COMPACT_ATOMS: atom_id res chain seq x y z
N MET A 1 -10.16 -42.65 -8.99
CA MET A 1 -9.11 -42.20 -8.06
C MET A 1 -8.01 -41.52 -8.88
N THR A 2 -8.17 -40.25 -9.23
CA THR A 2 -7.11 -39.36 -9.75
C THR A 2 -7.51 -37.93 -9.39
N GLY A 3 -6.66 -37.24 -8.62
CA GLY A 3 -6.97 -36.00 -7.93
C GLY A 3 -6.95 -34.76 -8.83
N SER A 4 -7.85 -33.82 -8.54
CA SER A 4 -7.79 -32.46 -9.06
C SER A 4 -6.62 -31.72 -8.43
N THR A 5 -5.69 -31.22 -9.25
CA THR A 5 -4.71 -30.23 -8.83
C THR A 5 -5.44 -28.93 -8.49
N SER A 6 -5.53 -28.59 -7.21
CA SER A 6 -5.89 -27.26 -6.73
C SER A 6 -4.80 -26.29 -7.15
N GLN A 7 -5.13 -25.37 -8.05
CA GLN A 7 -4.26 -24.27 -8.42
C GLN A 7 -4.30 -23.25 -7.28
N ASP A 8 -3.29 -23.25 -6.41
CA ASP A 8 -3.13 -22.20 -5.41
C ASP A 8 -2.88 -20.86 -6.13
N PRO A 9 -3.67 -19.80 -5.86
CA PRO A 9 -3.40 -18.50 -6.44
C PRO A 9 -2.04 -18.01 -5.92
N ALA A 10 -1.20 -17.52 -6.83
CA ALA A 10 0.08 -16.90 -6.48
C ALA A 10 -0.13 -15.83 -5.39
N PRO A 11 0.80 -15.67 -4.43
CA PRO A 11 0.62 -14.76 -3.30
C PRO A 11 0.28 -13.35 -3.79
N HIS A 12 -0.86 -12.83 -3.36
CA HIS A 12 -1.29 -11.47 -3.71
C HIS A 12 -0.34 -10.45 -3.04
N ASP A 13 0.44 -9.72 -3.85
CA ASP A 13 1.30 -8.63 -3.37
C ASP A 13 0.42 -7.51 -2.80
N LEU A 14 0.52 -7.32 -1.48
CA LEU A 14 -0.25 -6.32 -0.74
C LEU A 14 0.20 -4.88 -1.04
N LYS A 15 1.43 -4.67 -1.57
CA LYS A 15 1.98 -3.34 -1.89
C LYS A 15 2.39 -3.24 -3.37
N PRO A 16 1.45 -3.34 -4.32
CA PRO A 16 1.78 -3.36 -5.74
C PRO A 16 2.46 -2.05 -6.20
N ARG A 17 2.13 -0.90 -5.59
CA ARG A 17 2.71 0.42 -5.92
C ARG A 17 3.21 1.26 -4.74
N SER A 18 2.74 1.03 -3.51
CA SER A 18 3.20 1.83 -2.35
C SER A 18 4.67 1.60 -1.99
N ARG A 19 5.31 0.54 -2.53
CA ARG A 19 6.76 0.29 -2.37
C ARG A 19 7.62 1.45 -2.91
N ASP A 20 7.18 2.12 -3.97
CA ASP A 20 7.96 3.15 -4.67
C ASP A 20 8.21 4.41 -3.85
N VAL A 21 7.48 4.58 -2.74
CA VAL A 21 7.54 5.75 -1.85
C VAL A 21 7.83 5.38 -0.39
N THR A 22 7.85 4.09 -0.06
CA THR A 22 8.09 3.59 1.31
C THR A 22 9.42 2.84 1.43
N ASP A 23 9.78 2.05 0.42
CA ASP A 23 10.92 1.12 0.49
C ASP A 23 12.14 1.65 -0.29
N GLY A 24 13.34 1.38 0.21
CA GLY A 24 14.61 1.77 -0.43
C GLY A 24 15.24 3.08 0.11
N LEU A 25 16.57 3.15 0.08
CA LEU A 25 17.33 4.28 0.65
C LEU A 25 17.05 5.60 -0.10
N GLU A 26 16.82 5.50 -1.41
CA GLU A 26 16.52 6.63 -2.31
C GLU A 26 15.17 7.31 -2.00
N LYS A 27 14.27 6.66 -1.24
CA LYS A 27 12.93 7.17 -0.92
C LYS A 27 12.84 7.85 0.45
N ALA A 28 13.99 8.21 1.03
CA ALA A 28 14.09 8.85 2.34
C ALA A 28 13.32 10.18 2.42
N ALA A 29 13.35 11.00 1.36
CA ALA A 29 12.60 12.25 1.31
C ALA A 29 11.07 12.03 1.36
N SER A 30 10.57 11.04 0.62
CA SER A 30 9.15 10.65 0.61
C SER A 30 8.70 10.13 1.98
N ARG A 31 9.52 9.30 2.65
CA ARG A 31 9.26 8.87 4.03
C ARG A 31 9.22 10.05 5.01
N GLY A 32 10.07 11.06 4.83
CA GLY A 32 10.05 12.27 5.66
C GLY A 32 8.70 13.01 5.59
N MET A 33 8.13 13.14 4.39
CA MET A 33 6.80 13.73 4.20
C MET A 33 5.68 12.86 4.78
N LEU A 34 5.77 11.53 4.63
CA LEU A 34 4.78 10.60 5.17
C LEU A 34 4.80 10.57 6.71
N ARG A 35 5.99 10.67 7.34
CA ARG A 35 6.10 10.86 8.79
C ARG A 35 5.49 12.18 9.26
N ALA A 36 5.64 13.25 8.49
CA ALA A 36 5.06 14.55 8.83
C ALA A 36 3.52 14.54 8.86
N VAL A 37 2.87 13.65 8.11
CA VAL A 37 1.41 13.44 8.14
C VAL A 37 0.96 12.36 9.13
N GLY A 38 1.88 11.84 9.95
CA GLY A 38 1.58 10.93 11.07
C GLY A 38 1.90 9.45 10.83
N MET A 39 2.52 9.09 9.71
CA MET A 39 2.87 7.69 9.41
C MET A 39 4.08 7.23 10.25
N GLY A 40 3.92 6.10 10.94
CA GLY A 40 4.96 5.50 11.78
C GLY A 40 5.76 4.41 11.07
N ASP A 41 6.72 3.81 11.78
CA ASP A 41 7.54 2.74 11.21
C ASP A 41 6.76 1.45 10.96
N ASP A 42 5.78 1.15 11.81
CA ASP A 42 4.88 0.00 11.66
C ASP A 42 3.89 0.16 10.48
N ASP A 43 3.80 1.35 9.89
CA ASP A 43 2.90 1.63 8.77
C ASP A 43 3.57 1.41 7.40
N TRP A 44 4.89 1.27 7.35
CA TRP A 44 5.60 1.03 6.08
C TRP A 44 5.22 -0.31 5.43
N GLU A 45 4.85 -1.31 6.23
CA GLU A 45 4.44 -2.63 5.74
C GLU A 45 2.98 -2.67 5.29
N LYS A 46 2.20 -1.62 5.58
CA LYS A 46 0.77 -1.54 5.25
C LYS A 46 0.55 -0.97 3.84
N PRO A 47 -0.50 -1.40 3.13
CA PRO A 47 -0.90 -0.76 1.88
C PRO A 47 -1.40 0.67 2.13
N GLN A 48 -1.02 1.60 1.25
CA GLN A 48 -1.56 2.96 1.27
C GLN A 48 -2.89 3.01 0.51
N ILE A 49 -3.96 3.40 1.18
CA ILE A 49 -5.33 3.45 0.63
C ILE A 49 -5.76 4.90 0.48
N GLY A 50 -6.01 5.35 -0.75
CA GLY A 50 -6.51 6.69 -1.04
C GLY A 50 -8.03 6.77 -0.89
N VAL A 51 -8.51 7.74 -0.11
CA VAL A 51 -9.95 8.03 0.04
C VAL A 51 -10.28 9.24 -0.84
N ALA A 52 -10.96 9.02 -1.95
CA ALA A 52 -11.45 10.08 -2.83
C ALA A 52 -12.88 10.47 -2.44
N SER A 53 -13.05 11.66 -1.86
CA SER A 53 -14.35 12.21 -1.49
C SER A 53 -14.81 13.27 -2.50
N SER A 54 -16.06 13.17 -2.95
CA SER A 54 -16.70 14.14 -3.85
C SER A 54 -17.64 15.11 -3.12
N TRP A 55 -17.53 15.20 -1.80
CA TRP A 55 -18.37 16.07 -0.98
C TRP A 55 -18.23 17.54 -1.42
N ASN A 56 -19.38 18.23 -1.53
CA ASN A 56 -19.45 19.67 -1.80
C ASN A 56 -20.63 20.30 -1.03
N GLU A 57 -20.56 21.62 -0.80
CA GLU A 57 -21.57 22.41 -0.09
C GLU A 57 -22.57 23.11 -1.03
N ILE A 58 -22.52 22.82 -2.33
CA ILE A 58 -23.10 23.67 -3.39
C ILE A 58 -24.34 23.02 -4.05
N THR A 59 -24.80 21.83 -3.61
CA THR A 59 -26.01 21.20 -4.17
C THR A 59 -27.30 21.77 -3.59
#